data_AF-A0A2N2AFH7-F1
#
_entry.id   AF-A0A2N2AFH7-F1
#
_cell.length_a   1.000
_cell.length_b   1.000
_cell.length_c   1.000
_cell.angle_alpha   90.00
_cell.angle_beta   90.00
_cell.angle_gamma   90.00
#
_symmetry.space_group_name_H-M   'P 1'
#
loop_
_entity.id
_entity.type
_entity.pdbx_description
1 polymer ?
#
loop_
_entity_poly.entity_id
_entity_poly.type
_entity_poly.pdbx_seq_one_letter_code
_entity_poly.pdbx_strand_id
1 'polypeptide(L)'
;MFNQLSEAILLIDPFGDRIVEANPEAQNLLGYTALELHGLRASQVFLPDIAGMIAFTQAVLHKGRCWNNELHVQTAQGERVRVEISASVMDAQEQNLLICTLRNYDRLEELRRITEANSLHRAGLERWKSIESVFSEFERQNQLILNAAGEGIYGVDTEGNTTFVNPAAERMLGWRADDLIGRNIHKMIHHSHADGCQYPAHECHIFAAFRDGEVRHVDNEVFWRKDRRAIPVEYTSTPILEGRRLVGAVVLFRDISERKQAEEKLREALEEVRTLKQKLELENAYLQEEYLSQHNYKEIVGRSAAINQVVQQIALVAPTGAAVLITGESGTGKELIARAIHESSDRHDRPMIRVNCASIPHELFESEFFGHIKGAFTGAVGDRAGRFELADGGTLFLDEIGEIPLELQGKLLRVLQEQQFERVGESVTRRVDVRIIAATNRDLKQEVEARCFREDLYFRLNVFPIVSIPLRERLEDIPILAAHFLKLACHKFGKPGMQLTRGDIERMAAYHWPGNIRELINVIERAVILSQEGRLHLDFSSGERPAAGARARPDRLGQGIHTAAELRRQEVANLTAALEHCNGKIFGADGAAHLLAIKPTTLASRLKKLGINRHHFVSG
;
A
#
# COMPACT_ATOMS: atom_id res chain seq x y z
N MET A 1 82.74 25.09 -71.38
CA MET A 1 82.35 24.95 -69.95
C MET A 1 82.27 26.31 -69.26
N PHE A 2 83.26 27.20 -69.43
CA PHE A 2 83.29 28.56 -68.86
C PHE A 2 82.00 29.38 -69.05
N ASN A 3 81.42 29.40 -70.26
CA ASN A 3 80.19 30.15 -70.56
C ASN A 3 78.88 29.54 -70.03
N GLN A 4 78.92 28.34 -69.43
CA GLN A 4 77.74 27.65 -68.88
C GLN A 4 77.71 27.66 -67.35
N LEU A 5 78.68 28.32 -66.70
CA LEU A 5 78.73 28.43 -65.24
C LEU A 5 77.75 29.50 -64.77
N SER A 6 77.02 29.21 -63.68
CA SER A 6 75.99 30.07 -63.10
C SER A 6 76.53 31.19 -62.22
N GLU A 7 77.85 31.32 -62.10
CA GLU A 7 78.52 32.37 -61.32
C GLU A 7 79.22 33.33 -62.27
N ALA A 8 79.27 34.62 -61.92
CA ALA A 8 80.02 35.59 -62.70
C ALA A 8 81.51 35.33 -62.56
N ILE A 9 82.21 35.06 -63.67
CA ILE A 9 83.64 34.76 -63.65
C ILE A 9 84.38 35.66 -64.64
N LEU A 10 85.44 36.31 -64.14
CA LEU A 10 86.42 37.08 -64.89
C LEU A 10 87.77 36.38 -64.89
N LEU A 11 88.47 36.46 -66.00
CA LEU A 11 89.85 36.02 -66.15
C LEU A 11 90.70 37.27 -66.36
N ILE A 12 91.61 37.57 -65.45
CA ILE A 12 92.35 38.83 -65.37
C ILE A 12 93.84 38.55 -65.54
N ASP A 13 94.51 39.31 -66.41
CA ASP A 13 95.97 39.45 -66.40
C ASP A 13 96.32 40.54 -65.38
N PRO A 14 96.86 40.16 -64.20
CA PRO A 14 97.14 41.10 -63.13
C PRO A 14 98.34 42.00 -63.44
N PHE A 15 99.24 41.61 -64.35
CA PHE A 15 100.44 42.39 -64.69
C PHE A 15 100.19 43.34 -65.85
N GLY A 16 99.38 42.92 -66.83
CA GLY A 16 98.94 43.76 -67.95
C GLY A 16 97.81 44.72 -67.62
N ASP A 17 97.19 44.60 -66.44
CA ASP A 17 95.95 45.28 -66.03
C ASP A 17 94.85 45.12 -67.09
N ARG A 18 94.52 43.87 -67.45
CA ARG A 18 93.56 43.57 -68.51
C ARG A 18 92.65 42.43 -68.13
N ILE A 19 91.39 42.53 -68.52
CA ILE A 19 90.45 41.40 -68.50
C ILE A 19 90.67 40.60 -69.77
N VAL A 20 91.11 39.34 -69.60
CA VAL A 20 91.37 38.39 -70.67
C VAL A 20 90.08 37.74 -71.13
N GLU A 21 89.18 37.37 -70.23
CA GLU A 21 87.92 36.74 -70.59
C GLU A 21 86.86 36.98 -69.52
N ALA A 22 85.58 36.98 -69.91
CA ALA A 22 84.45 37.14 -69.00
C ALA A 22 83.28 36.28 -69.47
N ASN A 23 82.71 35.48 -68.57
CA ASN A 23 81.57 34.63 -68.90
C ASN A 23 80.27 35.48 -68.98
N PRO A 24 79.16 34.93 -69.51
CA PRO A 24 77.90 35.67 -69.64
C PRO A 24 77.36 36.22 -68.31
N GLU A 25 77.56 35.51 -67.20
CA GLU A 25 77.13 36.00 -65.88
C GLU A 25 77.96 37.20 -65.40
N ALA A 26 79.27 37.26 -65.70
CA ALA A 26 80.09 38.44 -65.44
C ALA A 26 79.70 39.62 -66.33
N GLN A 27 79.33 39.36 -67.59
CA GLN A 27 78.77 40.38 -68.49
C GLN A 27 77.48 40.96 -67.92
N ASN A 28 76.57 40.10 -67.43
CA ASN A 28 75.32 40.53 -66.82
C ASN A 28 75.55 41.32 -65.51
N LEU A 29 76.45 40.85 -64.65
CA LEU A 29 76.74 41.52 -63.37
C LEU A 29 77.37 42.90 -63.57
N LEU A 30 78.29 43.03 -64.53
CA LEU A 30 79.02 44.27 -64.78
C LEU A 30 78.35 45.17 -65.82
N GLY A 31 77.38 44.66 -66.57
CA GLY A 31 76.66 45.40 -67.61
C GLY A 31 77.46 45.69 -68.89
N TYR A 32 78.56 44.98 -69.13
CA TYR A 32 79.38 45.10 -70.34
C TYR A 32 79.21 43.87 -71.23
N THR A 33 79.36 44.03 -72.55
CA THR A 33 79.43 42.90 -73.49
C THR A 33 80.78 42.18 -73.42
N ALA A 34 80.83 40.91 -73.86
CA ALA A 34 82.09 40.14 -73.93
C ALA A 34 83.22 40.88 -74.66
N LEU A 35 82.87 41.59 -75.74
CA LEU A 35 83.81 42.28 -76.61
C LEU A 35 84.32 43.59 -75.99
N GLU A 36 83.52 44.24 -75.16
CA GLU A 36 83.92 45.42 -74.38
C GLU A 36 84.78 45.06 -73.18
N LEU A 37 84.51 43.92 -72.52
CA LEU A 37 85.32 43.44 -71.39
C LEU A 37 86.67 42.92 -71.85
N HIS A 38 86.76 42.27 -73.01
CA HIS A 38 88.02 41.73 -73.52
C HIS A 38 89.02 42.87 -73.79
N GLY A 39 90.10 42.93 -73.01
CA GLY A 39 91.11 43.98 -73.09
C GLY A 39 90.79 45.25 -72.30
N LEU A 40 89.62 45.34 -71.64
CA LEU A 40 89.31 46.42 -70.69
C LEU A 40 90.26 46.35 -69.49
N ARG A 41 90.62 47.50 -68.92
CA ARG A 41 91.45 47.51 -67.72
C ARG A 41 90.70 46.94 -66.55
N ALA A 42 91.29 45.96 -65.85
CA ALA A 42 90.70 45.41 -64.64
C ALA A 42 90.53 46.52 -63.58
N SER A 43 91.50 47.43 -63.47
CA SER A 43 91.43 48.61 -62.62
C SER A 43 90.24 49.55 -62.91
N GLN A 44 89.69 49.53 -64.13
CA GLN A 44 88.50 50.31 -64.48
C GLN A 44 87.22 49.65 -63.96
N VAL A 45 87.15 48.32 -63.97
CA VAL A 45 86.02 47.58 -63.37
C VAL A 45 86.06 47.70 -61.85
N PHE A 46 87.26 47.66 -61.25
CA PHE A 46 87.44 47.82 -59.80
C PHE A 46 87.77 49.26 -59.39
N LEU A 47 87.43 50.25 -60.23
CA LEU A 47 87.71 51.67 -60.00
C LEU A 47 87.31 52.16 -58.60
N PRO A 48 86.14 51.76 -58.03
CA PRO A 48 85.73 52.23 -56.72
C PRO A 48 86.69 51.86 -55.59
N ASP A 49 87.45 50.76 -55.73
CA ASP A 49 88.33 50.21 -54.69
C ASP A 49 89.66 49.66 -55.28
N ILE A 50 90.35 50.46 -56.11
CA ILE A 50 91.61 50.06 -56.77
C ILE A 50 92.66 49.58 -55.76
N ALA A 51 92.85 50.29 -54.65
CA ALA A 51 93.83 49.91 -53.63
C ALA A 51 93.52 48.52 -53.03
N GLY A 52 92.23 48.23 -52.80
CA GLY A 52 91.76 46.93 -52.34
C GLY A 52 91.99 45.84 -53.38
N MET A 53 91.75 46.14 -54.66
CA MET A 53 91.99 45.20 -55.77
C MET A 53 93.48 44.88 -55.96
N ILE A 54 94.38 45.88 -55.83
CA ILE A 54 95.83 45.64 -55.91
C ILE A 54 96.28 44.74 -54.76
N ALA A 55 95.85 45.04 -53.53
CA ALA A 55 96.18 44.19 -52.38
C ALA A 55 95.61 42.78 -52.53
N PHE A 56 94.37 42.65 -53.04
CA PHE A 56 93.74 41.37 -53.29
C PHE A 56 94.48 40.55 -54.35
N THR A 57 94.81 41.13 -55.51
CA THR A 57 95.54 40.44 -56.59
C THR A 57 96.95 40.02 -56.17
N GLN A 58 97.68 40.86 -55.44
CA GLN A 58 98.97 40.49 -54.84
C GLN A 58 98.83 39.34 -53.84
N ALA A 59 97.80 39.37 -52.99
CA ALA A 59 97.54 38.30 -52.05
C ALA A 59 97.21 36.98 -52.76
N VAL A 60 96.44 37.02 -53.85
CA VAL A 60 96.12 35.85 -54.68
C VAL A 60 97.38 35.29 -55.33
N LEU A 61 98.22 36.14 -55.95
CA LEU A 61 99.48 35.72 -56.57
C LEU A 61 100.45 35.08 -55.56
N HIS A 62 100.48 35.58 -54.32
CA HIS A 62 101.35 35.04 -53.28
C HIS A 62 100.80 33.77 -52.63
N LYS A 63 99.48 33.69 -52.37
CA LYS A 63 98.84 32.59 -51.61
C LYS A 63 98.19 31.53 -52.50
N GLY A 64 98.09 31.74 -53.80
CA GLY A 64 97.42 30.87 -54.77
C GLY A 64 95.90 31.05 -54.84
N ARG A 65 95.19 31.32 -53.72
CA ARG A 65 93.74 31.60 -53.70
C ARG A 65 93.34 32.52 -52.54
N CYS A 66 92.43 33.47 -52.78
CA CYS A 66 91.85 34.34 -51.76
C CYS A 66 90.35 34.61 -51.97
N TRP A 67 89.70 35.09 -50.91
CA TRP A 67 88.30 35.52 -50.89
C TRP A 67 88.18 36.89 -50.19
N ASN A 68 87.25 37.74 -50.63
CA ASN A 68 86.95 39.06 -50.06
C ASN A 68 85.48 39.43 -50.38
N ASN A 69 84.77 40.10 -49.47
CA ASN A 69 83.38 40.56 -49.67
C ASN A 69 83.17 42.07 -49.42
N GLU A 70 84.25 42.85 -49.46
CA GLU A 70 84.26 44.30 -49.23
C GLU A 70 84.65 45.09 -50.48
N LEU A 71 85.09 44.42 -51.56
CA LEU A 71 85.40 45.09 -52.81
C LEU A 71 84.12 45.53 -53.52
N HIS A 72 84.22 46.65 -54.24
CA HIS A 72 83.18 47.11 -55.14
C HIS A 72 83.69 47.15 -56.58
N VAL A 73 82.79 46.78 -57.48
CA VAL A 73 82.97 46.96 -58.92
C VAL A 73 82.10 48.10 -59.40
N GLN A 74 82.49 48.72 -60.50
CA GLN A 74 81.69 49.69 -61.22
C GLN A 74 81.15 49.05 -62.50
N THR A 75 79.83 49.12 -62.68
CA THR A 75 79.17 48.62 -63.88
C THR A 75 79.36 49.58 -65.07
N ALA A 76 79.04 49.15 -66.29
CA ALA A 76 79.05 49.99 -67.48
C ALA A 76 78.17 51.25 -67.37
N GLN A 77 77.13 51.19 -66.52
CA GLN A 77 76.23 52.31 -66.25
C GLN A 77 76.74 53.22 -65.13
N GLY A 78 77.91 52.92 -64.55
CA GLY A 78 78.54 53.70 -63.49
C GLY A 78 78.09 53.35 -62.08
N GLU A 79 77.23 52.33 -61.91
CA GLU A 79 76.73 51.89 -60.61
C GLU A 79 77.81 51.19 -59.80
N ARG A 80 77.89 51.50 -58.49
CA ARG A 80 78.80 50.84 -57.55
C ARG A 80 78.10 49.62 -56.96
N VAL A 81 78.60 48.43 -57.27
CA VAL A 81 78.06 47.16 -56.77
C VAL A 81 79.06 46.54 -55.82
N ARG A 82 78.62 46.23 -54.59
CA ARG A 82 79.43 45.48 -53.64
C ARG A 82 79.47 44.01 -54.04
N VAL A 83 80.67 43.47 -54.18
CA VAL A 83 80.87 42.10 -54.64
C VAL A 83 81.57 41.24 -53.60
N GLU A 84 81.08 40.01 -53.47
CA GLU A 84 81.86 38.90 -52.96
C GLU A 84 82.73 38.36 -54.09
N ILE A 85 84.05 38.47 -53.95
CA ILE A 85 85.05 38.00 -54.90
C ILE A 85 85.86 36.83 -54.32
N SER A 86 86.03 35.78 -55.11
CA SER A 86 86.99 34.70 -54.87
C SER A 86 87.92 34.58 -56.06
N ALA A 87 89.23 34.54 -55.85
CA ALA A 87 90.17 34.42 -56.97
C ALA A 87 91.27 33.40 -56.71
N SER A 88 91.73 32.75 -57.77
CA SER A 88 92.89 31.84 -57.76
C SER A 88 93.81 32.04 -58.97
N VAL A 89 95.09 31.70 -58.81
CA VAL A 89 96.09 31.76 -59.89
C VAL A 89 95.91 30.58 -60.86
N MET A 90 96.05 30.86 -62.15
CA MET A 90 96.01 29.89 -63.24
C MET A 90 97.20 30.15 -64.19
N ASP A 91 98.04 29.12 -64.40
CA ASP A 91 99.14 29.18 -65.35
C ASP A 91 98.66 28.82 -66.77
N ALA A 92 98.84 29.74 -67.73
CA ALA A 92 98.54 29.52 -69.14
C ALA A 92 99.68 30.04 -70.02
N GLN A 93 100.37 29.14 -70.75
CA GLN A 93 101.38 29.48 -71.77
C GLN A 93 102.42 30.53 -71.33
N GLU A 94 103.07 30.30 -70.17
CA GLU A 94 104.09 31.18 -69.57
C GLU A 94 103.58 32.55 -69.04
N GLN A 95 102.26 32.73 -68.86
CA GLN A 95 101.66 33.88 -68.18
C GLN A 95 100.76 33.46 -67.00
N ASN A 96 100.88 34.17 -65.86
CA ASN A 96 100.06 33.92 -64.67
C ASN A 96 98.78 34.77 -64.76
N LEU A 97 97.63 34.10 -64.92
CA LEU A 97 96.33 34.73 -64.95
C LEU A 97 95.57 34.49 -63.64
N LEU A 98 94.61 35.36 -63.32
CA LEU A 98 93.73 35.21 -62.17
C LEU A 98 92.32 34.87 -62.64
N ILE A 99 91.78 33.74 -62.18
CA ILE A 99 90.36 33.43 -62.33
C ILE A 99 89.61 33.95 -61.11
N CYS A 100 88.74 34.93 -61.31
CA CYS A 100 87.99 35.66 -60.29
C CYS A 100 86.50 35.35 -60.44
N THR A 101 85.89 34.79 -59.41
CA THR A 101 84.44 34.59 -59.30
C THR A 101 83.83 35.72 -58.48
N LEU A 102 82.77 36.35 -58.99
CA LEU A 102 82.08 37.50 -58.43
C LEU A 102 80.63 37.16 -58.12
N ARG A 103 80.11 37.67 -57.00
CA ARG A 103 78.69 37.60 -56.65
C ARG A 103 78.23 38.93 -56.07
N ASN A 104 77.03 39.40 -56.44
CA ASN A 104 76.44 40.60 -55.86
C ASN A 104 76.07 40.33 -54.39
N TYR A 105 76.73 41.01 -53.46
CA TYR A 105 76.57 40.76 -52.04
C TYR A 105 75.22 41.26 -51.52
N ASP A 106 74.79 42.45 -51.96
CA ASP A 106 73.56 43.09 -51.48
C ASP A 106 72.31 42.26 -51.84
N ARG A 107 72.30 41.68 -53.04
CA ARG A 107 71.21 40.79 -53.49
C ARG A 107 71.12 39.49 -52.68
N LEU A 108 72.25 38.97 -52.21
CA LEU A 108 72.28 37.77 -51.35
C LEU A 108 71.71 38.06 -49.95
N GLU A 109 71.91 39.26 -49.42
CA GLU A 109 71.39 39.65 -48.11
C GLU A 109 69.87 39.84 -48.11
N GLU A 110 69.32 40.44 -49.17
CA GLU A 110 67.87 40.66 -49.32
C GLU A 110 67.08 39.34 -49.35
N LEU A 111 67.57 38.34 -50.09
CA LEU A 111 66.94 37.02 -50.17
C LEU A 111 66.91 36.30 -48.81
N ARG A 112 67.93 36.49 -47.97
CA ARG A 112 67.93 35.91 -46.60
C ARG A 112 66.84 36.52 -45.74
N ARG A 113 66.69 37.86 -45.77
CA ARG A 113 65.67 38.57 -44.97
C ARG A 113 64.24 38.12 -45.31
N ILE A 114 63.93 37.93 -46.59
CA ILE A 114 62.60 37.46 -47.03
C ILE A 114 62.28 36.05 -46.52
N THR A 115 63.29 35.17 -46.50
CA THR A 115 63.12 33.77 -46.09
C THR A 115 62.83 33.66 -44.59
N GLU A 116 63.50 34.46 -43.76
CA GLU A 116 63.28 34.50 -42.30
C GLU A 116 61.89 35.03 -41.94
N ALA A 117 61.42 36.08 -42.62
CA ALA A 117 60.09 36.64 -42.38
C ALA A 117 58.95 35.63 -42.65
N ASN A 118 59.08 34.83 -43.72
CA ASN A 118 58.08 33.81 -44.05
C ASN A 118 58.03 32.65 -43.03
N SER A 119 59.16 32.31 -42.40
CA SER A 119 59.21 31.25 -41.38
C SER A 119 58.45 31.62 -40.10
N LEU A 120 58.54 32.88 -39.67
CA LEU A 120 57.85 33.37 -38.47
C LEU A 120 56.32 33.38 -38.64
N HIS A 121 55.83 33.74 -39.83
CA HIS A 121 54.39 33.83 -40.09
C HIS A 121 53.68 32.46 -40.09
N ARG A 122 54.32 31.40 -40.61
CA ARG A 122 53.76 30.03 -40.57
C ARG A 122 53.63 29.48 -39.15
N ALA A 123 54.63 29.71 -38.30
CA ALA A 123 54.61 29.23 -36.91
C ALA A 123 53.48 29.85 -36.06
N GLY A 124 53.05 31.08 -36.37
CA GLY A 124 51.92 31.73 -35.70
C GLY A 124 50.56 31.11 -36.06
N LEU A 125 50.36 30.76 -37.34
CA LEU A 125 49.11 30.18 -37.83
C LEU A 125 48.86 28.76 -37.31
N GLU A 126 49.92 27.96 -37.14
CA GLU A 126 49.82 26.59 -36.60
C GLU A 126 49.36 26.59 -35.14
N ARG A 127 49.92 27.48 -34.29
CA ARG A 127 49.51 27.60 -32.89
C ARG A 127 48.03 28.01 -32.75
N TRP A 128 47.58 28.92 -33.62
CA TRP A 128 46.19 29.40 -33.57
C TRP A 128 45.20 28.27 -33.89
N LYS A 129 45.48 27.47 -34.92
CA LYS A 129 44.68 26.29 -35.26
C LYS A 129 44.65 25.24 -34.13
N SER A 130 45.77 25.05 -33.43
CA SER A 130 45.81 24.13 -32.28
C SER A 130 44.89 24.59 -31.15
N ILE A 131 44.89 25.88 -30.81
CA ILE A 131 44.02 26.43 -29.75
C ILE A 131 42.54 26.30 -30.12
N GLU A 132 42.17 26.63 -31.36
CA GLU A 132 40.81 26.47 -31.86
C GLU A 132 40.34 25.01 -31.80
N SER A 133 41.21 24.06 -32.16
CA SER A 133 40.89 22.63 -32.09
C SER A 133 40.66 22.13 -30.65
N VAL A 134 41.46 22.59 -29.68
CA VAL A 134 41.32 22.21 -28.27
C VAL A 134 40.01 22.76 -27.71
N PHE A 135 39.67 24.01 -28.05
CA PHE A 135 38.43 24.62 -27.61
C PHE A 135 37.20 23.89 -28.17
N SER A 136 37.22 23.56 -29.46
CA SER A 136 36.13 22.81 -30.10
C SER A 136 35.96 21.40 -29.51
N GLU A 137 37.06 20.70 -29.23
CA GLU A 137 36.97 19.37 -28.60
C GLU A 137 36.42 19.45 -27.17
N PHE A 138 36.80 20.48 -26.41
CA PHE A 138 36.28 20.71 -25.06
C PHE A 138 34.78 21.00 -25.05
N GLU A 139 34.29 21.87 -25.96
CA GLU A 139 32.85 22.12 -26.13
C GLU A 139 32.09 20.83 -26.48
N ARG A 140 32.64 20.04 -27.42
CA ARG A 140 32.03 18.78 -27.84
C ARG A 140 31.91 17.79 -26.67
N GLN A 141 32.95 17.65 -25.85
CA GLN A 141 32.92 16.77 -24.67
C GLN A 141 31.86 17.22 -23.65
N ASN A 142 31.78 18.52 -23.35
CA ASN A 142 30.79 19.05 -22.42
C ASN A 142 29.35 18.85 -22.93
N GLN A 143 29.11 19.04 -24.23
CA GLN A 143 27.80 18.75 -24.83
C GLN A 143 27.43 17.28 -24.72
N LEU A 144 28.39 16.36 -24.94
CA LEU A 144 28.11 14.93 -24.79
C LEU A 144 27.71 14.55 -23.36
N ILE A 145 28.37 15.13 -22.34
CA ILE A 145 28.03 14.93 -20.93
C ILE A 145 26.62 15.45 -20.63
N LEU A 146 26.30 16.67 -21.05
CA LEU A 146 24.99 17.28 -20.80
C LEU A 146 23.85 16.57 -21.55
N ASN A 147 24.13 16.03 -22.74
CA ASN A 147 23.16 15.29 -23.55
C ASN A 147 22.89 13.88 -23.03
N ALA A 148 23.88 13.26 -22.39
CA ALA A 148 23.74 11.93 -21.78
C ALA A 148 22.97 11.96 -20.44
N ALA A 149 22.88 13.12 -19.79
CA ALA A 149 22.15 13.28 -18.55
C ALA A 149 20.64 13.07 -18.75
N GLY A 150 20.06 12.14 -17.98
CA GLY A 150 18.61 11.92 -17.94
C GLY A 150 17.83 12.98 -17.16
N GLU A 151 18.53 13.74 -16.31
CA GLU A 151 17.97 14.80 -15.49
C GLU A 151 18.05 16.16 -16.20
N GLY A 152 17.09 17.02 -15.90
CA GLY A 152 17.08 18.39 -16.41
C GLY A 152 18.16 19.20 -15.73
N ILE A 153 19.05 19.82 -16.52
CA ILE A 153 20.15 20.63 -16.04
C ILE A 153 20.01 22.03 -16.64
N TYR A 154 20.05 23.06 -15.81
CA TYR A 154 20.23 24.42 -16.28
C TYR A 154 21.15 25.21 -15.36
N GLY A 155 21.85 26.17 -15.96
CA GLY A 155 22.66 27.14 -15.24
C GLY A 155 21.97 28.49 -15.22
N VAL A 156 22.27 29.27 -14.18
CA VAL A 156 21.86 30.68 -14.09
C VAL A 156 23.00 31.53 -13.53
N ASP A 157 23.01 32.80 -13.92
CA ASP A 157 23.95 33.81 -13.42
C ASP A 157 23.53 34.38 -12.05
N THR A 158 24.28 35.36 -11.55
CA THR A 158 24.00 36.05 -10.27
C THR A 158 22.69 36.84 -10.24
N GLU A 159 22.11 37.16 -11.40
CA GLU A 159 20.81 37.86 -11.53
C GLU A 159 19.65 36.87 -11.73
N GLY A 160 19.95 35.57 -11.78
CA GLY A 160 19.00 34.50 -12.02
C GLY A 160 18.60 34.33 -13.47
N ASN A 161 19.34 34.92 -14.41
CA ASN A 161 19.14 34.72 -15.84
C ASN A 161 19.78 33.41 -16.29
N THR A 162 19.07 32.66 -17.13
CA THR A 162 19.52 31.34 -17.59
C THR A 162 20.74 31.47 -18.49
N THR A 163 21.81 30.73 -18.17
CA THR A 163 23.07 30.73 -18.94
C THR A 163 23.18 29.55 -19.88
N PHE A 164 22.68 28.38 -19.47
CA PHE A 164 22.59 27.19 -20.32
C PHE A 164 21.44 26.30 -19.87
N VAL A 165 20.98 25.43 -20.78
CA VAL A 165 19.94 24.42 -20.53
C VAL A 165 20.30 23.16 -21.32
N ASN A 166 20.22 21.98 -20.72
CA ASN A 166 20.46 20.73 -21.44
C ASN A 166 19.18 20.20 -22.14
N PRO A 167 19.31 19.26 -23.09
CA PRO A 167 18.15 18.74 -23.82
C PRO A 167 17.12 17.98 -22.95
N ALA A 168 17.52 17.44 -21.80
CA ALA A 168 16.58 16.82 -20.87
C ALA A 168 15.64 17.87 -20.25
N ALA A 169 16.19 19.01 -19.80
CA ALA A 169 15.41 20.11 -19.27
C ALA A 169 14.44 20.71 -20.31
N GLU A 170 14.89 20.86 -21.56
CA GLU A 170 14.01 21.31 -22.66
C GLU A 170 12.80 20.38 -22.85
N ARG A 171 13.01 19.05 -22.84
CA ARG A 171 11.93 18.05 -22.98
C ARG A 171 10.97 18.07 -21.79
N MET A 172 11.50 18.13 -20.56
CA MET A 172 10.68 18.15 -19.34
C MET A 172 9.84 19.43 -19.25
N LEU A 173 10.45 20.59 -19.46
CA LEU A 173 9.78 21.89 -19.32
C LEU A 173 9.01 22.33 -20.57
N GLY A 174 9.30 21.74 -21.74
CA GLY A 174 8.67 22.10 -23.02
C GLY A 174 9.14 23.45 -23.58
N TRP A 175 10.19 24.03 -23.02
CA TRP A 175 10.84 25.25 -23.52
C TRP A 175 12.07 24.89 -24.35
N ARG A 176 12.39 25.70 -25.36
CA ARG A 176 13.68 25.60 -26.04
C ARG A 176 14.74 26.40 -25.28
N ALA A 177 16.00 25.99 -25.37
CA ALA A 177 17.13 26.69 -24.77
C ALA A 177 17.15 28.16 -25.20
N ASP A 178 16.92 28.44 -26.49
CA ASP A 178 16.84 29.79 -27.05
C ASP A 178 15.72 30.65 -26.43
N ASP A 179 14.64 30.04 -25.91
CA ASP A 179 13.56 30.75 -25.24
C ASP A 179 13.91 31.12 -23.78
N LEU A 180 14.82 30.37 -23.15
CA LEU A 180 15.17 30.49 -21.74
C LEU A 180 16.47 31.27 -21.51
N ILE A 181 17.45 31.12 -22.38
CA ILE A 181 18.76 31.76 -22.26
C ILE A 181 18.59 33.29 -22.19
N GLY A 182 19.27 33.91 -21.21
CA GLY A 182 19.20 35.34 -20.94
C GLY A 182 17.92 35.81 -20.25
N ARG A 183 16.95 34.92 -19.97
CA ARG A 183 15.74 35.25 -19.21
C ARG A 183 15.82 34.73 -17.78
N ASN A 184 15.16 35.44 -16.86
CA ASN A 184 15.08 35.02 -15.47
C ASN A 184 14.24 33.73 -15.32
N ILE A 185 14.88 32.63 -14.93
CA ILE A 185 14.27 31.30 -14.96
C ILE A 185 13.08 31.16 -14.00
N HIS A 186 13.14 31.82 -12.84
CA HIS A 186 12.09 31.75 -11.82
C HIS A 186 10.76 32.31 -12.31
N LYS A 187 10.80 33.41 -13.05
CA LYS A 187 9.61 33.98 -13.68
C LYS A 187 9.02 33.09 -14.78
N MET A 188 9.84 32.22 -15.36
CA MET A 188 9.45 31.36 -16.47
C MET A 188 8.84 30.05 -15.99
N ILE A 189 9.50 29.37 -15.03
CA ILE A 189 9.14 28.00 -14.64
C ILE A 189 8.83 27.84 -13.15
N HIS A 190 9.06 28.86 -12.31
CA HIS A 190 8.98 28.70 -10.85
C HIS A 190 8.24 29.86 -10.15
N HIS A 191 7.31 30.50 -10.86
CA HIS A 191 6.69 31.75 -10.43
C HIS A 191 5.54 31.59 -9.41
N SER A 192 5.04 30.36 -9.21
CA SER A 192 3.94 30.04 -8.29
C SER A 192 4.03 28.62 -7.76
N HIS A 193 3.51 28.41 -6.56
CA HIS A 193 3.35 27.09 -5.95
C HIS A 193 2.23 26.29 -6.63
N ALA A 194 2.11 25.01 -6.27
CA ALA A 194 1.13 24.09 -6.87
C ALA A 194 -0.34 24.49 -6.63
N ASP A 195 -0.61 25.22 -5.56
CA ASP A 195 -1.93 25.79 -5.21
C ASP A 195 -2.24 27.09 -5.96
N GLY A 196 -1.31 27.59 -6.77
CA GLY A 196 -1.44 28.81 -7.56
C GLY A 196 -1.06 30.08 -6.82
N CYS A 197 -0.61 30.02 -5.55
CA CYS A 197 -0.11 31.21 -4.88
C CYS A 197 1.24 31.65 -5.48
N GLN A 198 1.44 32.96 -5.57
CA GLN A 198 2.65 33.51 -6.20
C GLN A 198 3.87 33.16 -5.35
N TYR A 199 4.92 32.65 -5.99
CA TYR A 199 6.17 32.28 -5.33
C TYR A 199 7.20 33.41 -5.53
N PRO A 200 7.53 34.21 -4.50
CA PRO A 200 8.47 35.31 -4.65
C PRO A 200 9.90 34.83 -4.89
N ALA A 201 10.64 35.49 -5.78
CA ALA A 201 12.04 35.11 -6.09
C ALA A 201 12.96 35.14 -4.85
N HIS A 202 12.71 36.02 -3.87
CA HIS A 202 13.52 36.07 -2.66
C HIS A 202 13.24 34.91 -1.68
N GLU A 203 12.19 34.14 -1.89
CA GLU A 203 11.86 32.94 -1.11
C GLU A 203 12.23 31.65 -1.86
N CYS A 204 12.62 31.77 -3.13
CA CYS A 204 13.04 30.65 -3.97
C CYS A 204 14.27 29.95 -3.39
N HIS A 205 14.16 28.65 -3.12
CA HIS A 205 15.29 27.87 -2.62
C HIS A 205 16.45 27.78 -3.61
N ILE A 206 16.15 27.84 -4.92
CA ILE A 206 17.18 27.98 -5.96
C ILE A 206 17.96 29.26 -5.70
N PHE A 207 17.29 30.40 -5.55
CA PHE A 207 17.91 31.71 -5.30
C PHE A 207 18.53 31.88 -3.91
N ALA A 208 18.14 31.06 -2.95
CA ALA A 208 18.76 31.05 -1.63
C ALA A 208 20.20 30.50 -1.69
N ALA A 209 20.47 29.48 -2.51
CA ALA A 209 21.81 28.90 -2.71
C ALA A 209 22.87 29.93 -3.20
N PHE A 210 22.43 31.02 -3.84
CA PHE A 210 23.32 32.12 -4.26
C PHE A 210 23.70 33.04 -3.10
N ARG A 211 22.84 33.16 -2.09
CA ARG A 211 23.04 34.12 -0.99
C ARG A 211 23.95 33.55 0.08
N ASP A 212 23.82 32.26 0.36
CA ASP A 212 24.57 31.57 1.40
C ASP A 212 25.71 30.69 0.84
N GLY A 213 25.68 30.35 -0.46
CA GLY A 213 26.69 29.49 -1.08
C GLY A 213 26.53 28.01 -0.70
N GLU A 214 25.36 27.61 -0.20
CA GLU A 214 25.08 26.24 0.23
C GLU A 214 24.30 25.44 -0.81
N VAL A 215 24.57 24.14 -0.87
CA VAL A 215 23.81 23.21 -1.72
C VAL A 215 22.44 22.97 -1.10
N ARG A 216 21.38 23.10 -1.89
CA ARG A 216 20.00 22.87 -1.43
C ARG A 216 19.32 21.78 -2.23
N HIS A 217 18.69 20.87 -1.52
CA HIS A 217 17.86 19.80 -2.08
C HIS A 217 16.40 20.05 -1.70
N VAL A 218 15.49 19.96 -2.66
CA VAL A 218 14.06 20.20 -2.49
C VAL A 218 13.28 19.17 -3.29
N ASP A 219 12.30 18.51 -2.67
CA ASP A 219 11.53 17.39 -3.23
C ASP A 219 10.02 17.65 -3.31
N ASN A 220 9.57 18.84 -2.91
CA ASN A 220 8.15 19.19 -2.81
C ASN A 220 7.80 20.52 -3.49
N GLU A 221 8.30 20.72 -4.71
CA GLU A 221 7.97 21.90 -5.53
C GLU A 221 7.48 21.51 -6.92
N VAL A 222 7.00 22.50 -7.66
CA VAL A 222 6.51 22.34 -9.03
C VAL A 222 7.21 23.27 -9.98
N PHE A 223 7.59 22.76 -11.15
CA PHE A 223 7.99 23.59 -12.27
C PHE A 223 6.87 23.69 -13.30
N TRP A 224 6.72 24.87 -13.88
CA TRP A 224 5.69 25.18 -14.86
C TRP A 224 6.25 25.02 -16.27
N ARG A 225 5.59 24.16 -17.04
CA ARG A 225 5.91 23.94 -18.44
C ARG A 225 5.41 25.11 -19.31
N LYS A 226 5.92 25.20 -20.55
CA LYS A 226 5.47 26.20 -21.54
C LYS A 226 3.98 26.11 -21.85
N ASP A 227 3.40 24.91 -21.76
CA ASP A 227 1.96 24.63 -21.92
C ASP A 227 1.12 25.00 -20.67
N ARG A 228 1.74 25.58 -19.63
CA ARG A 228 1.15 25.95 -18.33
C ARG A 228 0.76 24.77 -17.45
N ARG A 229 1.19 23.54 -17.75
CA ARG A 229 1.05 22.41 -16.83
C ARG A 229 2.14 22.45 -15.77
N ALA A 230 1.77 22.32 -14.50
CA ALA A 230 2.72 22.10 -13.41
C ALA A 230 3.20 20.64 -13.42
N ILE A 231 4.52 20.46 -13.28
CA ILE A 231 5.15 19.16 -13.04
C ILE A 231 5.77 19.17 -11.65
N PRO A 232 5.47 18.18 -10.77
CA PRO A 232 6.18 18.03 -9.52
C PRO A 232 7.63 17.66 -9.81
N VAL A 233 8.55 18.37 -9.16
CA VAL A 233 9.98 18.19 -9.36
C VAL A 233 10.69 17.97 -8.03
N GLU A 234 11.75 17.18 -8.13
CA GLU A 234 12.80 17.09 -7.12
C GLU A 234 14.05 17.72 -7.74
N TYR A 235 14.69 18.66 -7.04
CA TYR A 235 15.85 19.35 -7.59
C TYR A 235 16.92 19.66 -6.54
N THR A 236 18.13 19.84 -7.05
CA THR A 236 19.30 20.25 -6.29
C THR A 236 19.93 21.47 -6.93
N SER A 237 20.12 22.54 -6.16
CA SER A 237 20.80 23.77 -6.58
C SER A 237 22.22 23.79 -6.01
N THR A 238 23.23 23.85 -6.89
CA THR A 238 24.65 23.86 -6.54
C THR A 238 25.31 25.15 -7.03
N PRO A 239 25.94 25.97 -6.17
CA PRO A 239 26.59 27.21 -6.59
C PRO A 239 27.84 26.96 -7.43
N ILE A 240 28.08 27.83 -8.42
CA ILE A 240 29.29 27.84 -9.26
C ILE A 240 30.23 28.93 -8.73
N LEU A 241 31.43 28.52 -8.31
CA LEU A 241 32.46 29.39 -7.76
C LEU A 241 33.64 29.51 -8.73
N GLU A 242 34.06 30.74 -9.02
CA GLU A 242 35.32 31.04 -9.70
C GLU A 242 36.28 31.67 -8.69
N GLY A 243 37.22 30.86 -8.19
CA GLY A 243 38.06 31.24 -7.04
C GLY A 243 37.24 31.40 -5.76
N ARG A 244 37.11 32.64 -5.25
CA ARG A 244 36.26 32.99 -4.08
C ARG A 244 34.99 33.76 -4.49
N ARG A 245 34.74 33.92 -5.78
CA ARG A 245 33.61 34.72 -6.29
C ARG A 245 32.52 33.78 -6.78
N LEU A 246 31.30 33.98 -6.31
CA LEU A 246 30.12 33.32 -6.83
C LEU A 246 29.78 33.88 -8.22
N VAL A 247 29.65 32.98 -9.21
CA VAL A 247 29.36 33.33 -10.61
C VAL A 247 27.93 32.95 -10.99
N GLY A 248 27.34 31.95 -10.33
CA GLY A 248 26.00 31.48 -10.62
C GLY A 248 25.64 30.22 -9.85
N ALA A 249 24.68 29.45 -10.37
CA ALA A 249 24.36 28.12 -9.86
C ALA A 249 23.97 27.18 -11.00
N VAL A 250 24.23 25.89 -10.81
CA VAL A 250 23.68 24.79 -11.61
C VAL A 250 22.54 24.15 -10.84
N VAL A 251 21.39 24.04 -11.48
CA VAL A 251 20.23 23.33 -10.95
C VAL A 251 20.07 22.03 -11.72
N LEU A 252 19.98 20.94 -10.97
CA LEU A 252 19.70 19.60 -11.45
C LEU A 252 18.31 19.22 -10.97
N PHE A 253 17.39 18.86 -11.87
CA PHE A 253 16.01 18.53 -11.49
C PHE A 253 15.47 17.29 -12.21
N ARG A 254 14.53 16.62 -11.55
CA ARG A 254 13.87 15.42 -12.04
C ARG A 254 12.35 15.58 -11.91
N ASP A 255 11.63 15.16 -12.95
CA ASP A 255 10.17 15.01 -12.89
C ASP A 255 9.82 13.78 -12.04
N ILE A 256 9.08 14.00 -10.95
CA ILE A 256 8.67 12.97 -10.00
C ILE A 256 7.17 12.65 -10.12
N SER A 257 6.53 13.02 -11.23
CA SER A 257 5.10 12.75 -11.49
C SER A 257 4.74 11.27 -11.37
N GLU A 258 5.53 10.40 -12.01
CA GLU A 258 5.30 8.95 -11.98
C GLU A 258 5.48 8.38 -10.57
N ARG A 259 6.49 8.86 -9.83
CA ARG A 259 6.73 8.48 -8.43
C ARG A 259 5.52 8.83 -7.55
N LYS A 260 5.06 10.08 -7.60
CA LYS A 260 3.89 10.53 -6.81
C LYS A 260 2.61 9.79 -7.18
N GLN A 261 2.38 9.50 -8.47
CA GLN A 261 1.22 8.71 -8.89
C GLN A 261 1.28 7.25 -8.43
N ALA A 262 2.47 6.64 -8.43
CA ALA A 262 2.65 5.29 -7.93
C ALA A 262 2.44 5.20 -6.41
N GLU A 263 2.93 6.20 -5.66
CA GLU A 263 2.73 6.32 -4.22
C GLU A 263 1.26 6.45 -3.84
N GLU A 264 0.49 7.29 -4.54
CA GLU A 264 -0.95 7.43 -4.27
C GLU A 264 -1.71 6.13 -4.58
N LYS A 265 -1.44 5.49 -5.72
CA LYS A 265 -2.05 4.19 -6.07
C LYS A 265 -1.73 3.11 -5.04
N LEU A 266 -0.48 3.08 -4.55
CA LEU A 266 -0.08 2.14 -3.50
C LEU A 266 -0.86 2.42 -2.21
N ARG A 267 -1.03 3.69 -1.85
CA ARG A 267 -1.80 4.10 -0.67
C ARG A 267 -3.26 3.66 -0.76
N GLU A 268 -3.90 3.89 -1.90
CA GLU A 268 -5.27 3.43 -2.18
C GLU A 268 -5.40 1.90 -2.08
N ALA A 269 -4.48 1.16 -2.71
CA ALA A 269 -4.49 -0.31 -2.67
C ALA A 269 -4.25 -0.87 -1.26
N LEU A 270 -3.37 -0.25 -0.47
CA LEU A 270 -3.13 -0.66 0.92
C LEU A 270 -4.36 -0.46 1.80
N GLU A 271 -5.11 0.63 1.59
CA GLU A 271 -6.33 0.88 2.35
C GLU A 271 -7.43 -0.14 1.99
N GLU A 272 -7.58 -0.47 0.70
CA GLU A 272 -8.51 -1.52 0.25
C GLU A 272 -8.17 -2.89 0.87
N VAL A 273 -6.88 -3.29 0.85
CA VAL A 273 -6.41 -4.52 1.49
C VAL A 273 -6.72 -4.53 2.98
N ARG A 274 -6.56 -3.39 3.67
CA ARG A 274 -6.86 -3.26 5.10
C ARG A 274 -8.35 -3.48 5.38
N THR A 275 -9.22 -2.86 4.59
CA THR A 275 -10.68 -3.03 4.72
C THR A 275 -11.10 -4.48 4.48
N LEU A 276 -10.59 -5.10 3.41
CA LEU A 276 -10.88 -6.50 3.10
C LEU A 276 -10.41 -7.45 4.20
N LYS A 277 -9.21 -7.21 4.75
CA LYS A 277 -8.66 -8.01 5.84
C LYS A 277 -9.53 -7.92 7.10
N GLN A 278 -9.98 -6.72 7.49
CA GLN A 278 -10.87 -6.55 8.63
C GLN A 278 -12.20 -7.28 8.44
N LYS A 279 -12.77 -7.22 7.23
CA LYS A 279 -14.00 -7.95 6.90
C LYS A 279 -13.80 -9.47 7.04
N LEU A 280 -12.69 -9.99 6.53
CA LEU A 280 -12.35 -11.41 6.61
C LEU A 280 -12.07 -11.88 8.05
N GLU A 281 -11.45 -11.05 8.88
CA GLU A 281 -11.21 -11.34 10.30
C GLU A 281 -12.52 -11.39 11.10
N LEU A 282 -13.44 -10.46 10.86
CA LEU A 282 -14.78 -10.47 11.47
C LEU A 282 -15.59 -11.69 11.03
N GLU A 283 -15.55 -12.02 9.74
CA GLU A 283 -16.20 -13.21 9.19
C GLU A 283 -15.62 -14.48 9.80
N ASN A 284 -14.30 -14.60 9.90
CA ASN A 284 -13.66 -15.73 10.58
C ASN A 284 -14.03 -15.84 12.05
N ALA A 285 -14.03 -14.73 12.80
CA ALA A 285 -14.41 -14.74 14.21
C ALA A 285 -15.86 -15.21 14.40
N TYR A 286 -16.76 -14.72 13.55
CA TYR A 286 -18.15 -15.14 13.54
C TYR A 286 -18.32 -16.63 13.16
N LEU A 287 -17.65 -17.07 12.09
CA LEU A 287 -17.66 -18.49 11.68
C LEU A 287 -17.05 -19.41 12.73
N GLN A 288 -16.05 -18.96 13.49
CA GLN A 288 -15.46 -19.72 14.59
C GLN A 288 -16.42 -19.82 15.79
N GLU A 289 -17.10 -18.74 16.17
CA GLU A 289 -18.20 -18.78 17.16
C GLU A 289 -19.31 -19.73 16.72
N GLU A 290 -19.69 -19.66 15.43
CA GLU A 290 -20.68 -20.56 14.84
C GLU A 290 -20.21 -22.02 14.89
N TYR A 291 -18.97 -22.30 14.47
CA TYR A 291 -18.36 -23.63 14.50
C TYR A 291 -18.38 -24.23 15.91
N LEU A 292 -18.01 -23.46 16.94
CA LEU A 292 -18.01 -23.92 18.33
C LEU A 292 -19.43 -24.22 18.86
N SER A 293 -20.45 -23.51 18.37
CA SER A 293 -21.84 -23.73 18.78
C SER A 293 -22.54 -24.95 18.12
N GLN A 294 -22.01 -25.46 16.99
CA GLN A 294 -22.77 -26.32 16.07
C GLN A 294 -22.38 -27.80 15.97
N HIS A 295 -21.39 -28.30 16.70
CA HIS A 295 -20.75 -29.57 16.30
C HIS A 295 -21.55 -30.88 16.42
N ASN A 296 -22.79 -30.92 16.96
CA ASN A 296 -23.44 -32.22 17.23
C ASN A 296 -24.86 -32.45 16.67
N TYR A 297 -25.59 -31.46 16.12
CA TYR A 297 -27.00 -31.66 15.72
C TYR A 297 -27.33 -30.90 14.43
N LYS A 298 -27.06 -31.48 13.26
CA LYS A 298 -27.15 -30.79 11.95
C LYS A 298 -28.41 -31.09 11.12
N GLU A 299 -29.16 -32.14 11.44
CA GLU A 299 -30.24 -32.63 10.58
C GLU A 299 -31.61 -32.55 11.28
N ILE A 300 -32.65 -32.23 10.51
CA ILE A 300 -34.04 -32.37 10.95
C ILE A 300 -34.39 -33.86 10.94
N VAL A 301 -34.53 -34.45 12.13
CA VAL A 301 -34.83 -35.88 12.31
C VAL A 301 -36.31 -36.05 12.67
N GLY A 302 -37.03 -36.83 11.86
CA GLY A 302 -38.44 -37.17 12.10
C GLY A 302 -39.08 -37.83 10.88
N ARG A 303 -40.22 -38.49 11.08
CA ARG A 303 -41.04 -39.13 10.04
C ARG A 303 -42.53 -38.80 10.18
N SER A 304 -42.93 -38.12 11.25
CA SER A 304 -44.31 -37.68 11.46
C SER A 304 -44.83 -36.81 10.32
N ALA A 305 -46.16 -36.83 10.12
CA ALA A 305 -46.81 -35.96 9.15
C ALA A 305 -46.51 -34.47 9.40
N ALA A 306 -46.42 -34.06 10.68
CA ALA A 306 -46.06 -32.72 11.09
C ALA A 306 -44.68 -32.29 10.57
N ILE A 307 -43.66 -33.15 10.71
CA ILE A 307 -42.31 -32.85 10.20
C ILE A 307 -42.29 -32.84 8.67
N ASN A 308 -42.97 -33.78 8.02
CA ASN A 308 -43.05 -33.81 6.55
C ASN A 308 -43.70 -32.53 5.99
N GLN A 309 -44.72 -32.00 6.67
CA GLN A 309 -45.35 -30.73 6.30
C GLN A 309 -44.35 -29.56 6.43
N VAL A 310 -43.59 -29.48 7.53
CA VAL A 310 -42.55 -28.46 7.69
C VAL A 310 -41.50 -28.56 6.58
N VAL A 311 -41.04 -29.77 6.25
CA VAL A 311 -40.07 -29.98 5.15
C VAL A 311 -40.63 -29.53 3.80
N GLN A 312 -41.90 -29.82 3.51
CA GLN A 312 -42.57 -29.34 2.30
C GLN A 312 -42.67 -27.81 2.27
N GLN A 313 -43.01 -27.17 3.40
CA GLN A 313 -43.05 -25.71 3.52
C GLN A 313 -41.68 -25.08 3.32
N ILE A 314 -40.61 -25.68 3.86
CA ILE A 314 -39.23 -25.26 3.64
C ILE A 314 -38.91 -25.32 2.14
N ALA A 315 -39.20 -26.44 1.47
CA ALA A 315 -38.92 -26.59 0.04
C ALA A 315 -39.66 -25.56 -0.83
N LEU A 316 -40.86 -25.12 -0.42
CA LEU A 316 -41.61 -24.09 -1.12
C LEU A 316 -41.04 -22.68 -0.92
N VAL A 317 -40.62 -22.33 0.30
CA VAL A 317 -40.19 -20.96 0.62
C VAL A 317 -38.69 -20.72 0.42
N ALA A 318 -37.86 -21.76 0.54
CA ALA A 318 -36.41 -21.65 0.44
C ALA A 318 -35.91 -20.99 -0.86
N PRO A 319 -36.41 -21.29 -2.08
CA PRO A 319 -35.98 -20.61 -3.30
C PRO A 319 -36.51 -19.17 -3.42
N THR A 320 -37.33 -18.70 -2.49
CA THR A 320 -37.88 -17.34 -2.50
C THR A 320 -37.07 -16.38 -1.63
N GLY A 321 -37.13 -15.08 -1.94
CA GLY A 321 -36.61 -14.02 -1.07
C GLY A 321 -37.56 -13.59 0.05
N ALA A 322 -38.67 -14.29 0.27
CA ALA A 322 -39.69 -13.88 1.23
C ALA A 322 -39.20 -14.02 2.69
N ALA A 323 -39.69 -13.11 3.54
CA ALA A 323 -39.48 -13.19 4.98
C ALA A 323 -40.25 -14.39 5.55
N VAL A 324 -39.59 -15.17 6.42
CA VAL A 324 -40.19 -16.34 7.07
C VAL A 324 -40.31 -16.08 8.56
N LEU A 325 -41.50 -16.34 9.13
CA LEU A 325 -41.72 -16.31 10.57
C LEU A 325 -41.93 -17.73 11.10
N ILE A 326 -41.02 -18.17 11.96
CA ILE A 326 -41.06 -19.49 12.60
C ILE A 326 -41.63 -19.34 14.01
N THR A 327 -42.82 -19.84 14.24
CA THR A 327 -43.46 -19.83 15.57
C THR A 327 -43.37 -21.21 16.22
N GLY A 328 -43.30 -21.24 17.55
CA GLY A 328 -43.36 -22.49 18.29
C GLY A 328 -42.63 -22.43 19.62
N GLU A 329 -42.94 -23.38 20.49
CA GLU A 329 -42.40 -23.41 21.86
C GLU A 329 -40.86 -23.45 21.90
N SER A 330 -40.31 -23.08 23.05
CA SER A 330 -38.87 -23.19 23.28
C SER A 330 -38.42 -24.65 23.18
N GLY A 331 -37.27 -24.88 22.54
CA GLY A 331 -36.70 -26.22 22.39
C GLY A 331 -37.33 -27.11 21.32
N THR A 332 -38.21 -26.59 20.44
CA THR A 332 -38.82 -27.40 19.36
C THR A 332 -37.95 -27.58 18.11
N GLY A 333 -36.85 -26.83 17.98
CA GLY A 333 -35.93 -26.89 16.83
C GLY A 333 -36.09 -25.77 15.80
N LYS A 334 -36.64 -24.61 16.17
CA LYS A 334 -36.82 -23.45 15.27
C LYS A 334 -35.55 -23.04 14.51
N GLU A 335 -34.40 -23.12 15.17
CA GLU A 335 -33.09 -22.85 14.57
C GLU A 335 -32.75 -23.82 13.43
N LEU A 336 -33.05 -25.11 13.57
CA LEU A 336 -32.80 -26.11 12.53
C LEU A 336 -33.70 -25.86 11.31
N ILE A 337 -34.93 -25.42 11.54
CA ILE A 337 -35.85 -25.01 10.47
C ILE A 337 -35.27 -23.80 9.72
N ALA A 338 -34.82 -22.77 10.44
CA ALA A 338 -34.20 -21.59 9.84
C ALA A 338 -32.96 -21.93 9.01
N ARG A 339 -32.10 -22.80 9.54
CA ARG A 339 -30.91 -23.30 8.84
C ARG A 339 -31.29 -24.06 7.57
N ALA A 340 -32.24 -24.99 7.64
CA ALA A 340 -32.69 -25.75 6.49
C ALA A 340 -33.28 -24.86 5.39
N ILE A 341 -33.97 -23.77 5.73
CA ILE A 341 -34.45 -22.76 4.77
C ILE A 341 -33.28 -22.09 4.08
N HIS A 342 -32.25 -21.67 4.83
CA HIS A 342 -31.08 -21.02 4.27
C HIS A 342 -30.27 -21.96 3.35
N GLU A 343 -29.96 -23.17 3.82
CA GLU A 343 -29.21 -24.18 3.06
C GLU A 343 -29.94 -24.62 1.79
N SER A 344 -31.27 -24.57 1.76
CA SER A 344 -32.09 -24.90 0.58
C SER A 344 -32.38 -23.70 -0.33
N SER A 345 -31.73 -22.55 -0.11
CA SER A 345 -31.99 -21.30 -0.84
C SER A 345 -30.92 -20.94 -1.86
N ASP A 346 -31.25 -19.96 -2.72
CA ASP A 346 -30.29 -19.38 -3.67
C ASP A 346 -29.14 -18.63 -2.97
N ARG A 347 -29.22 -18.40 -1.66
CA ARG A 347 -28.19 -17.74 -0.83
C ARG A 347 -27.40 -18.73 0.04
N HIS A 348 -27.47 -20.04 -0.21
CA HIS A 348 -26.80 -21.06 0.62
C HIS A 348 -25.26 -20.92 0.68
N ASP A 349 -24.63 -20.36 -0.36
CA ASP A 349 -23.19 -20.08 -0.39
C ASP A 349 -22.80 -18.76 0.31
N ARG A 350 -23.79 -18.01 0.81
CA ARG A 350 -23.61 -16.71 1.49
C ARG A 350 -23.78 -16.89 3.00
N PRO A 351 -23.23 -16.00 3.83
CA PRO A 351 -23.33 -16.16 5.28
C PRO A 351 -24.79 -16.09 5.79
N MET A 352 -25.09 -16.94 6.77
CA MET A 352 -26.28 -16.82 7.61
C MET A 352 -25.87 -16.20 8.95
N ILE A 353 -26.13 -14.91 9.10
CA ILE A 353 -25.88 -14.19 10.36
C ILE A 353 -27.01 -14.49 11.33
N ARG A 354 -26.69 -14.99 12.51
CA ARG A 354 -27.62 -15.41 13.54
C ARG A 354 -27.54 -14.44 14.70
N VAL A 355 -28.71 -14.05 15.20
CA VAL A 355 -28.84 -13.11 16.31
C VAL A 355 -29.89 -13.63 17.26
N ASN A 356 -29.51 -13.87 18.51
CA ASN A 356 -30.46 -14.15 19.58
C ASN A 356 -30.81 -12.83 20.27
N CYS A 357 -31.98 -12.27 19.96
CA CYS A 357 -32.44 -10.99 20.50
C CYS A 357 -32.53 -10.98 22.03
N ALA A 358 -32.81 -12.13 22.66
CA ALA A 358 -32.90 -12.25 24.11
C ALA A 358 -31.55 -12.11 24.83
N SER A 359 -30.44 -12.32 24.13
CA SER A 359 -29.08 -12.24 24.70
C SER A 359 -28.46 -10.84 24.65
N ILE A 360 -29.06 -9.91 23.90
CA ILE A 360 -28.50 -8.58 23.69
C ILE A 360 -29.10 -7.62 24.71
N PRO A 361 -28.27 -6.93 25.52
CA PRO A 361 -28.75 -5.89 26.41
C PRO A 361 -29.50 -4.80 25.63
N HIS A 362 -30.60 -4.29 26.18
CA HIS A 362 -31.44 -3.26 25.54
C HIS A 362 -30.62 -2.06 25.02
N GLU A 363 -29.64 -1.59 25.79
CA GLU A 363 -28.80 -0.43 25.46
C GLU A 363 -27.85 -0.69 24.28
N LEU A 364 -27.46 -1.95 24.05
CA LEU A 364 -26.52 -2.34 22.98
C LEU A 364 -27.23 -2.83 21.72
N PHE A 365 -28.55 -3.00 21.77
CA PHE A 365 -29.35 -3.58 20.70
C PHE A 365 -29.19 -2.82 19.39
N GLU A 366 -29.27 -1.49 19.44
CA GLU A 366 -29.12 -0.65 18.27
C GLU A 366 -27.71 -0.76 17.66
N SER A 367 -26.67 -0.69 18.50
CA SER A 367 -25.28 -0.80 18.07
C SER A 367 -24.95 -2.18 17.49
N GLU A 368 -25.48 -3.28 18.05
CA GLU A 368 -25.25 -4.62 17.52
C GLU A 368 -25.90 -4.79 16.14
N PHE A 369 -27.15 -4.36 15.96
CA PHE A 369 -27.87 -4.54 14.70
C PHE A 369 -27.38 -3.63 13.58
N PHE A 370 -27.18 -2.35 13.88
CA PHE A 370 -26.90 -1.33 12.87
C PHE A 370 -25.43 -0.88 12.84
N GLY A 371 -24.64 -1.22 13.85
CA GLY A 371 -23.24 -0.79 13.95
C GLY A 371 -23.10 0.64 14.46
N HIS A 372 -21.88 1.06 14.73
CA HIS A 372 -21.56 2.41 15.21
C HIS A 372 -20.25 2.93 14.64
N ILE A 373 -20.13 4.26 14.60
CA ILE A 373 -18.84 4.92 14.38
C ILE A 373 -18.17 5.26 15.71
N LYS A 374 -16.85 5.46 15.69
CA LYS A 374 -16.08 5.92 16.84
C LYS A 374 -16.69 7.18 17.44
N GLY A 375 -16.90 7.18 18.76
CA GLY A 375 -17.46 8.32 19.49
C GLY A 375 -18.98 8.45 19.47
N ALA A 376 -19.71 7.48 18.90
CA ALA A 376 -21.18 7.48 18.90
C ALA A 376 -21.81 7.41 20.31
N PHE A 377 -21.16 6.74 21.26
CA PHE A 377 -21.56 6.66 22.67
C PHE A 377 -20.34 6.40 23.58
N THR A 378 -20.55 6.49 24.90
CA THR A 378 -19.51 6.18 25.90
C THR A 378 -19.11 4.71 25.82
N GLY A 379 -17.93 4.41 25.25
CA GLY A 379 -17.45 3.05 25.00
C GLY A 379 -17.21 2.72 23.51
N ALA A 380 -17.62 3.59 22.59
CA ALA A 380 -17.33 3.45 21.15
C ALA A 380 -15.88 3.83 20.83
N VAL A 381 -14.93 2.95 21.17
CA VAL A 381 -13.47 3.16 20.98
C VAL A 381 -13.06 3.17 19.50
N GLY A 382 -13.81 2.48 18.65
CA GLY A 382 -13.59 2.40 17.21
C GLY A 382 -14.88 2.10 16.46
N ASP A 383 -14.81 2.08 15.13
CA ASP A 383 -15.94 1.75 14.27
C ASP A 383 -16.25 0.25 14.35
N ARG A 384 -17.55 -0.11 14.35
CA ARG A 384 -18.01 -1.50 14.36
C ARG A 384 -19.16 -1.68 13.38
N ALA A 385 -19.03 -2.65 12.49
CA ALA A 385 -20.10 -3.06 11.58
C ALA A 385 -21.23 -3.76 12.36
N GLY A 386 -22.48 -3.50 11.95
CA GLY A 386 -23.67 -4.14 12.53
C GLY A 386 -24.01 -5.48 11.89
N ARG A 387 -24.91 -6.24 12.51
CA ARG A 387 -25.38 -7.54 12.00
C ARG A 387 -26.02 -7.46 10.60
N PHE A 388 -26.70 -6.36 10.28
CA PHE A 388 -27.24 -6.16 8.93
C PHE A 388 -26.15 -6.07 7.88
N GLU A 389 -25.08 -5.33 8.15
CA GLU A 389 -23.95 -5.17 7.24
C GLU A 389 -23.18 -6.48 7.04
N LEU A 390 -23.02 -7.26 8.12
CA LEU A 390 -22.42 -8.60 8.04
C LEU A 390 -23.27 -9.58 7.24
N ALA A 391 -24.59 -9.37 7.20
CA ALA A 391 -25.54 -10.23 6.49
C ALA A 391 -25.82 -9.78 5.05
N ASP A 392 -25.12 -8.77 4.55
CA ASP A 392 -25.34 -8.22 3.21
C ASP A 392 -25.12 -9.27 2.11
N GLY A 393 -26.09 -9.41 1.22
CA GLY A 393 -26.16 -10.46 0.21
C GLY A 393 -26.49 -11.86 0.76
N GLY A 394 -26.64 -12.01 2.08
CA GLY A 394 -26.85 -13.27 2.80
C GLY A 394 -28.22 -13.37 3.46
N THR A 395 -28.27 -14.05 4.60
CA THR A 395 -29.48 -14.25 5.41
C THR A 395 -29.25 -13.80 6.84
N LEU A 396 -30.21 -13.11 7.44
CA LEU A 396 -30.20 -12.75 8.86
C LEU A 396 -31.31 -13.52 9.58
N PHE A 397 -30.90 -14.35 10.54
CA PHE A 397 -31.78 -15.11 11.41
C PHE A 397 -31.92 -14.42 12.76
N LEU A 398 -33.15 -14.04 13.09
CA LEU A 398 -33.53 -13.33 14.31
C LEU A 398 -34.28 -14.28 15.24
N ASP A 399 -33.58 -14.87 16.20
CA ASP A 399 -34.19 -15.71 17.22
C ASP A 399 -34.75 -14.86 18.36
N GLU A 400 -35.91 -15.29 18.87
CA GLU A 400 -36.73 -14.56 19.83
C GLU A 400 -37.03 -13.10 19.44
N ILE A 401 -37.53 -12.89 18.20
CA ILE A 401 -37.89 -11.55 17.66
C ILE A 401 -38.88 -10.77 18.55
N GLY A 402 -39.67 -11.47 19.37
CA GLY A 402 -40.59 -10.84 20.33
C GLY A 402 -39.90 -10.06 21.46
N GLU A 403 -38.59 -10.25 21.65
CA GLU A 403 -37.80 -9.53 22.68
C GLU A 403 -37.27 -8.18 22.19
N ILE A 404 -37.50 -7.80 20.93
CA ILE A 404 -37.00 -6.53 20.39
C ILE A 404 -37.72 -5.34 21.05
N PRO A 405 -36.97 -4.36 21.59
CA PRO A 405 -37.57 -3.15 22.18
C PRO A 405 -38.46 -2.41 21.17
N LEU A 406 -39.65 -1.96 21.61
CA LEU A 406 -40.65 -1.32 20.76
C LEU A 406 -40.10 -0.14 19.95
N GLU A 407 -39.20 0.64 20.53
CA GLU A 407 -38.55 1.80 19.91
C GLU A 407 -37.68 1.42 18.71
N LEU A 408 -37.07 0.23 18.73
CA LEU A 408 -36.18 -0.26 17.67
C LEU A 408 -36.93 -1.01 16.56
N GLN A 409 -38.16 -1.46 16.83
CA GLN A 409 -39.00 -2.12 15.83
C GLN A 409 -39.26 -1.23 14.61
N GLY A 410 -39.35 0.10 14.81
CA GLY A 410 -39.49 1.05 13.70
C GLY A 410 -38.27 1.13 12.79
N LYS A 411 -37.05 1.09 13.36
CA LYS A 411 -35.80 1.05 12.57
C LYS A 411 -35.68 -0.28 11.83
N LEU A 412 -35.98 -1.39 12.50
CA LEU A 412 -36.01 -2.71 11.86
C LEU A 412 -36.97 -2.73 10.67
N LEU A 413 -38.19 -2.21 10.83
CA LEU A 413 -39.16 -2.10 9.74
C LEU A 413 -38.61 -1.31 8.54
N ARG A 414 -37.94 -0.18 8.79
CA ARG A 414 -37.33 0.64 7.74
C ARG A 414 -36.31 -0.17 6.93
N VAL A 415 -35.45 -0.94 7.60
CA VAL A 415 -34.49 -1.82 6.90
C VAL A 415 -35.20 -2.89 6.08
N LEU A 416 -36.26 -3.50 6.62
CA LEU A 416 -37.04 -4.53 5.93
C LEU A 416 -37.82 -4.02 4.71
N GLN A 417 -38.19 -2.74 4.69
CA GLN A 417 -38.97 -2.12 3.62
C GLN A 417 -38.09 -1.41 2.58
N GLU A 418 -37.16 -0.58 3.05
CA GLU A 418 -36.34 0.31 2.22
C GLU A 418 -34.97 -0.29 1.86
N GLN A 419 -34.60 -1.42 2.47
CA GLN A 419 -33.26 -2.03 2.35
C GLN A 419 -32.16 -1.03 2.71
N GLN A 420 -32.43 -0.13 3.66
CA GLN A 420 -31.57 0.98 4.02
C GLN A 420 -31.49 1.16 5.54
N PHE A 421 -30.31 1.50 6.03
CA PHE A 421 -30.09 1.80 7.44
C PHE A 421 -28.97 2.84 7.63
N GLU A 422 -28.86 3.40 8.83
CA GLU A 422 -27.82 4.34 9.24
C GLU A 422 -27.11 3.76 10.48
N ARG A 423 -25.79 3.89 10.57
CA ARG A 423 -25.04 3.49 11.77
C ARG A 423 -25.31 4.47 12.91
N VAL A 424 -25.18 4.02 14.15
CA VAL A 424 -25.30 4.92 15.31
C VAL A 424 -24.19 5.98 15.26
N GLY A 425 -24.60 7.26 15.29
CA GLY A 425 -23.69 8.41 15.19
C GLY A 425 -23.35 8.85 13.76
N GLU A 426 -23.84 8.16 12.73
CA GLU A 426 -23.59 8.47 11.32
C GLU A 426 -24.90 8.88 10.61
N SER A 427 -24.88 9.92 9.78
CA SER A 427 -26.04 10.35 8.97
C SER A 427 -26.01 9.78 7.54
N VAL A 428 -25.09 8.87 7.25
CA VAL A 428 -24.92 8.24 5.95
C VAL A 428 -25.85 7.03 5.85
N THR A 429 -26.81 7.10 4.93
CA THR A 429 -27.68 5.98 4.62
C THR A 429 -26.95 4.93 3.79
N ARG A 430 -26.97 3.68 4.25
CA ARG A 430 -26.34 2.51 3.63
C ARG A 430 -27.41 1.57 3.10
N ARG A 431 -27.20 1.01 1.91
CA ARG A 431 -28.09 0.00 1.32
C ARG A 431 -27.62 -1.41 1.68
N VAL A 432 -28.55 -2.33 1.88
CA VAL A 432 -28.27 -3.72 2.25
C VAL A 432 -29.32 -4.67 1.67
N ASP A 433 -28.89 -5.80 1.11
CA ASP A 433 -29.78 -6.85 0.61
C ASP A 433 -29.74 -8.09 1.52
N VAL A 434 -30.67 -8.17 2.47
CA VAL A 434 -30.71 -9.23 3.48
C VAL A 434 -32.03 -9.99 3.44
N ARG A 435 -31.94 -11.33 3.36
CA ARG A 435 -33.10 -12.22 3.56
C ARG A 435 -33.34 -12.41 5.05
N ILE A 436 -34.59 -12.39 5.47
CA ILE A 436 -34.94 -12.40 6.90
C ILE A 436 -35.68 -13.67 7.27
N ILE A 437 -35.19 -14.33 8.31
CA ILE A 437 -35.86 -15.45 8.96
C ILE A 437 -36.00 -15.07 10.43
N ALA A 438 -37.22 -14.93 10.93
CA ALA A 438 -37.48 -14.60 12.32
C ALA A 438 -38.05 -15.82 13.04
N ALA A 439 -37.72 -15.99 14.31
CA ALA A 439 -38.28 -17.02 15.16
C ALA A 439 -38.74 -16.45 16.50
N THR A 440 -39.81 -17.01 17.07
CA THR A 440 -40.26 -16.65 18.42
C THR A 440 -41.08 -17.76 19.06
N ASN A 441 -41.05 -17.80 20.40
CA ASN A 441 -41.96 -18.60 21.21
C ASN A 441 -43.24 -17.86 21.65
N ARG A 442 -43.33 -16.54 21.43
CA ARG A 442 -44.47 -15.70 21.83
C ARG A 442 -45.53 -15.67 20.74
N ASP A 443 -46.77 -15.42 21.13
CA ASP A 443 -47.85 -15.13 20.18
C ASP A 443 -47.78 -13.66 19.78
N LEU A 444 -47.13 -13.37 18.65
CA LEU A 444 -46.98 -11.99 18.17
C LEU A 444 -48.31 -11.30 17.89
N LYS A 445 -49.40 -12.04 17.61
CA LYS A 445 -50.71 -11.39 17.44
C LYS A 445 -51.21 -10.81 18.75
N GLN A 446 -51.06 -11.56 19.85
CA GLN A 446 -51.39 -11.07 21.19
C GLN A 446 -50.48 -9.92 21.62
N GLU A 447 -49.18 -9.97 21.28
CA GLU A 447 -48.25 -8.87 21.56
C GLU A 447 -48.60 -7.59 20.78
N VAL A 448 -49.14 -7.70 19.57
CA VAL A 448 -49.70 -6.56 18.81
C VAL A 448 -50.94 -6.00 19.49
N GLU A 449 -51.87 -6.85 19.93
CA GLU A 449 -53.06 -6.42 20.68
C GLU A 449 -52.69 -5.73 22.00
N ALA A 450 -51.63 -6.22 22.66
CA ALA A 450 -51.06 -5.63 23.87
C ALA A 450 -50.20 -4.38 23.62
N ARG A 451 -49.99 -3.97 22.35
CA ARG A 451 -49.12 -2.85 21.93
C ARG A 451 -47.64 -2.99 22.31
N CYS A 452 -47.19 -4.21 22.57
CA CYS A 452 -45.79 -4.55 22.81
C CYS A 452 -45.03 -4.83 21.50
N PHE A 453 -45.76 -5.10 20.42
CA PHE A 453 -45.21 -5.32 19.08
C PHE A 453 -45.97 -4.49 18.05
N ARG A 454 -45.27 -3.94 17.05
CA ARG A 454 -45.91 -3.14 16.01
C ARG A 454 -46.62 -4.02 14.98
N GLU A 455 -47.84 -3.64 14.63
CA GLU A 455 -48.68 -4.32 13.65
C GLU A 455 -48.03 -4.35 12.25
N ASP A 456 -47.45 -3.23 11.82
CA ASP A 456 -46.79 -3.10 10.51
C ASP A 456 -45.57 -4.01 10.36
N LEU A 457 -44.74 -4.12 11.40
CA LEU A 457 -43.62 -5.05 11.46
C LEU A 457 -44.10 -6.51 11.47
N TYR A 458 -45.16 -6.81 12.22
CA TYR A 458 -45.74 -8.15 12.25
C TYR A 458 -46.14 -8.62 10.85
N PHE A 459 -46.87 -7.81 10.10
CA PHE A 459 -47.26 -8.17 8.73
C PHE A 459 -46.07 -8.28 7.77
N ARG A 460 -45.01 -7.50 7.97
CA ARG A 460 -43.79 -7.58 7.14
C ARG A 460 -42.97 -8.84 7.42
N LEU A 461 -42.99 -9.35 8.65
CA LEU A 461 -42.31 -10.59 9.03
C LEU A 461 -43.15 -11.84 8.72
N ASN A 462 -44.46 -11.77 8.93
CA ASN A 462 -45.40 -12.87 8.78
C ASN A 462 -45.85 -13.09 7.31
N VAL A 463 -44.92 -12.97 6.36
CA VAL A 463 -45.20 -13.21 4.93
C VAL A 463 -45.38 -14.70 4.67
N PHE A 464 -44.50 -15.53 5.25
CA PHE A 464 -44.61 -16.98 5.19
C PHE A 464 -44.45 -17.60 6.58
N PRO A 465 -45.54 -17.94 7.27
CA PRO A 465 -45.47 -18.57 8.60
C PRO A 465 -45.16 -20.06 8.52
N ILE A 466 -44.24 -20.52 9.37
CA ILE A 466 -43.96 -21.95 9.61
C ILE A 466 -44.11 -22.23 11.11
N VAL A 467 -44.90 -23.25 11.45
CA VAL A 467 -45.13 -23.64 12.84
C VAL A 467 -44.23 -24.82 13.19
N SER A 468 -43.39 -24.64 14.20
CA SER A 468 -42.55 -25.68 14.79
C SER A 468 -43.33 -26.44 15.86
N ILE A 469 -43.80 -27.63 15.50
CA ILE A 469 -44.72 -28.45 16.30
C ILE A 469 -44.03 -29.00 17.57
N PRO A 470 -44.65 -28.89 18.77
CA PRO A 470 -44.09 -29.41 20.00
C PRO A 470 -44.01 -30.94 20.01
N LEU A 471 -43.07 -31.50 20.76
CA LEU A 471 -42.74 -32.93 20.74
C LEU A 471 -43.94 -33.82 21.14
N ARG A 472 -44.78 -33.33 22.05
CA ARG A 472 -46.02 -34.01 22.49
C ARG A 472 -47.06 -34.22 21.40
N GLU A 473 -46.99 -33.46 20.31
CA GLU A 473 -47.89 -33.58 19.15
C GLU A 473 -47.29 -34.44 18.03
N ARG A 474 -46.04 -34.89 18.18
CA ARG A 474 -45.32 -35.76 17.23
C ARG A 474 -44.63 -36.93 17.95
N LEU A 475 -45.40 -37.66 18.76
CA LEU A 475 -44.90 -38.77 19.58
C LEU A 475 -44.21 -39.88 18.77
N GLU A 476 -44.61 -40.06 17.50
CA GLU A 476 -44.02 -41.04 16.57
C GLU A 476 -42.54 -40.77 16.25
N ASP A 477 -42.08 -39.53 16.44
CA ASP A 477 -40.69 -39.13 16.20
C ASP A 477 -39.78 -39.41 17.41
N ILE A 478 -40.35 -39.57 18.61
CA ILE A 478 -39.59 -39.76 19.86
C ILE A 478 -38.62 -40.95 19.77
N PRO A 479 -39.00 -42.15 19.26
CA PRO A 479 -38.08 -43.27 19.15
C PRO A 479 -36.85 -42.97 18.28
N ILE A 480 -37.05 -42.31 17.15
CA ILE A 480 -35.99 -42.02 16.18
C ILE A 480 -35.07 -40.93 16.72
N LEU A 481 -35.66 -39.87 17.30
CA LEU A 481 -34.93 -38.80 17.96
C LEU A 481 -34.11 -39.33 19.14
N ALA A 482 -34.71 -40.17 19.99
CA ALA A 482 -34.03 -40.72 21.16
C ALA A 482 -32.86 -41.63 20.77
N ALA A 483 -33.04 -42.48 19.76
CA ALA A 483 -31.97 -43.32 19.23
C ALA A 483 -30.82 -42.48 18.64
N HIS A 484 -31.17 -41.41 17.90
CA HIS A 484 -30.20 -40.49 17.32
C HIS A 484 -29.36 -39.78 18.41
N PHE A 485 -30.02 -39.17 19.39
CA PHE A 485 -29.34 -38.47 20.48
C PHE A 485 -28.57 -39.42 21.40
N LEU A 486 -29.04 -40.65 21.60
CA LEU A 486 -28.29 -41.66 22.34
C LEU A 486 -26.97 -41.97 21.65
N LYS A 487 -26.98 -42.19 20.34
CA LYS A 487 -25.76 -42.45 19.56
C LYS A 487 -24.75 -41.30 19.69
N LEU A 488 -25.22 -40.05 19.60
CA LEU A 488 -24.40 -38.85 19.75
C LEU A 488 -23.83 -38.71 21.16
N ALA A 489 -24.66 -38.90 22.19
CA ALA A 489 -24.24 -38.85 23.59
C ALA A 489 -23.21 -39.96 23.91
N CYS A 490 -23.43 -41.19 23.44
CA CYS A 490 -22.49 -42.29 23.59
C CYS A 490 -21.11 -41.98 22.97
N HIS A 491 -21.08 -41.39 21.78
CA HIS A 491 -19.85 -40.95 21.14
C HIS A 491 -19.17 -39.83 21.95
N LYS A 492 -19.93 -38.81 22.35
CA LYS A 492 -19.45 -37.64 23.12
C LYS A 492 -18.83 -38.04 24.46
N PHE A 493 -19.42 -38.99 25.18
CA PHE A 493 -18.96 -39.41 26.50
C PHE A 493 -18.10 -40.68 26.49
N GLY A 494 -17.73 -41.20 25.31
CA GLY A 494 -16.87 -42.38 25.19
C GLY A 494 -17.48 -43.67 25.76
N LYS A 495 -18.82 -43.79 25.74
CA LYS A 495 -19.56 -44.97 26.25
C LYS A 495 -20.39 -45.63 25.14
N PRO A 496 -19.77 -46.33 24.17
CA PRO A 496 -20.49 -46.98 23.07
C PRO A 496 -21.30 -48.21 23.52
N GLY A 497 -22.35 -48.56 22.78
CA GLY A 497 -23.09 -49.82 22.96
C GLY A 497 -24.34 -49.75 23.84
N MET A 498 -24.77 -48.57 24.29
CA MET A 498 -26.03 -48.42 25.01
C MET A 498 -27.24 -48.54 24.07
N GLN A 499 -28.34 -49.08 24.58
CA GLN A 499 -29.58 -49.26 23.84
C GLN A 499 -30.78 -48.80 24.66
N LEU A 500 -31.79 -48.24 23.98
CA LEU A 500 -33.09 -47.94 24.58
C LEU A 500 -33.92 -49.22 24.63
N THR A 501 -34.51 -49.52 25.78
CA THR A 501 -35.48 -50.61 25.88
C THR A 501 -36.84 -50.15 25.38
N ARG A 502 -37.74 -51.09 25.08
CA ARG A 502 -39.13 -50.76 24.74
C ARG A 502 -39.84 -49.99 25.86
N GLY A 503 -39.58 -50.35 27.12
CA GLY A 503 -40.15 -49.66 28.28
C GLY A 503 -39.63 -48.21 28.41
N ASP A 504 -38.39 -47.95 28.01
CA ASP A 504 -37.84 -46.58 27.96
C ASP A 504 -38.59 -45.73 26.94
N ILE A 505 -38.81 -46.26 25.74
CA ILE A 505 -39.56 -45.59 24.67
C ILE A 505 -41.01 -45.30 25.11
N GLU A 506 -41.69 -46.27 25.73
CA GLU A 506 -43.06 -46.10 26.23
C GLU A 506 -43.15 -45.02 27.32
N ARG A 507 -42.17 -44.97 28.23
CA ARG A 507 -42.06 -43.91 29.24
C ARG A 507 -41.81 -42.54 28.62
N MET A 508 -40.93 -42.46 27.62
CA MET A 508 -40.64 -41.23 26.88
C MET A 508 -41.88 -40.74 26.12
N ALA A 509 -42.65 -41.63 25.49
CA ALA A 509 -43.87 -41.29 24.76
C ALA A 509 -45.01 -40.81 25.68
N ALA A 510 -45.04 -41.28 26.94
CA ALA A 510 -46.03 -40.87 27.92
C ALA A 510 -45.74 -39.51 28.58
N TYR A 511 -44.54 -38.94 28.40
CA TYR A 511 -44.13 -37.67 28.99
C TYR A 511 -44.55 -36.47 28.13
N HIS A 512 -44.88 -35.33 28.77
CA HIS A 512 -45.37 -34.14 28.05
C HIS A 512 -44.29 -33.27 27.41
N TRP A 513 -43.02 -33.45 27.77
CA TRP A 513 -41.88 -32.73 27.19
C TRP A 513 -42.03 -31.20 27.15
N PRO A 514 -42.20 -30.52 28.31
CA PRO A 514 -42.29 -29.06 28.36
C PRO A 514 -41.07 -28.35 27.76
N GLY A 515 -39.87 -28.95 27.82
CA GLY A 515 -38.68 -28.42 27.16
C GLY A 515 -38.40 -29.01 25.77
N ASN A 516 -39.37 -29.75 25.20
CA ASN A 516 -39.34 -30.33 23.85
C ASN A 516 -38.03 -31.12 23.57
N ILE A 517 -37.42 -30.91 22.40
CA ILE A 517 -36.20 -31.61 21.98
C ILE A 517 -35.01 -31.27 22.88
N ARG A 518 -34.92 -30.03 23.38
CA ARG A 518 -33.83 -29.61 24.28
C ARG A 518 -33.86 -30.43 25.58
N GLU A 519 -35.04 -30.66 26.14
CA GLU A 519 -35.20 -31.52 27.30
C GLU A 519 -34.91 -32.99 26.98
N LEU A 520 -35.38 -33.51 25.85
CA LEU A 520 -35.08 -34.86 25.39
C LEU A 520 -33.57 -35.13 25.31
N ILE A 521 -32.81 -34.21 24.71
CA ILE A 521 -31.35 -34.27 24.65
C ILE A 521 -30.76 -34.32 26.06
N ASN A 522 -31.18 -33.42 26.96
CA ASN A 522 -30.67 -33.35 28.32
C ASN A 522 -30.96 -34.62 29.13
N VAL A 523 -32.15 -35.21 28.98
CA VAL A 523 -32.53 -36.45 29.64
C VAL A 523 -31.66 -37.61 29.14
N ILE A 524 -31.43 -37.70 27.84
CA ILE A 524 -30.60 -38.77 27.24
C ILE A 524 -29.13 -38.61 27.61
N GLU A 525 -28.56 -37.41 27.50
CA GLU A 525 -27.16 -37.14 27.89
C GLU A 525 -26.94 -37.49 29.37
N ARG A 526 -27.85 -37.07 30.25
CA ARG A 526 -27.81 -37.40 31.68
C ARG A 526 -27.92 -38.90 31.92
N ALA A 527 -28.78 -39.61 31.19
CA ALA A 527 -28.92 -41.05 31.31
C ALA A 527 -27.64 -41.79 30.88
N VAL A 528 -26.92 -41.30 29.85
CA VAL A 528 -25.61 -41.84 29.43
C VAL A 528 -24.54 -41.56 30.49
N ILE A 529 -24.52 -40.37 31.10
CA ILE A 529 -23.58 -40.02 32.17
C ILE A 529 -23.80 -40.93 33.39
N LEU A 530 -25.05 -41.04 33.85
CA LEU A 530 -25.44 -41.79 35.05
C LEU A 530 -25.49 -43.31 34.84
N SER A 531 -25.38 -43.78 33.60
CA SER A 531 -25.40 -45.21 33.29
C SER A 531 -24.32 -45.97 34.06
N GLN A 532 -24.75 -47.06 34.71
CA GLN A 532 -23.92 -48.07 35.33
C GLN A 532 -24.23 -49.41 34.68
N GLU A 533 -23.20 -50.22 34.40
CA GLU A 533 -23.35 -51.56 33.79
C GLU A 533 -24.12 -51.58 32.46
N GLY A 534 -24.07 -50.48 31.70
CA GLY A 534 -24.70 -50.38 30.38
C GLY A 534 -26.22 -50.18 30.39
N ARG A 535 -26.85 -50.00 31.56
CA ARG A 535 -28.29 -49.68 31.67
C ARG A 535 -28.51 -48.17 31.74
N LEU A 536 -29.41 -47.67 30.90
CA LEU A 536 -29.84 -46.28 30.92
C LEU A 536 -30.84 -46.06 32.05
N HIS A 537 -30.64 -45.00 32.83
CA HIS A 537 -31.62 -44.55 33.82
C HIS A 537 -32.23 -43.23 33.35
N LEU A 538 -33.44 -43.31 32.80
CA LEU A 538 -34.20 -42.13 32.36
C LEU A 538 -34.87 -41.46 33.56
N ASP A 539 -34.36 -40.28 33.90
CA ASP A 539 -34.93 -39.39 34.91
C ASP A 539 -35.70 -38.25 34.24
N PHE A 540 -37.01 -38.19 34.51
CA PHE A 540 -37.94 -37.19 33.95
C PHE A 540 -38.39 -36.17 35.01
N SER A 541 -37.70 -36.10 36.16
CA SER A 541 -38.06 -35.24 37.29
C SER A 541 -37.84 -33.74 37.06
N SER A 542 -37.26 -33.34 35.92
CA SER A 542 -36.90 -31.95 35.62
C SER A 542 -38.02 -31.06 35.06
N GLY A 543 -39.18 -31.61 34.70
CA GLY A 543 -40.34 -30.82 34.27
C GLY A 543 -41.47 -30.90 35.29
N GLU A 544 -42.03 -29.75 35.65
CA GLU A 544 -43.24 -29.65 36.48
C GLU A 544 -44.28 -30.66 36.00
N ARG A 545 -44.71 -31.53 36.91
CA ARG A 545 -45.80 -32.46 36.64
C ARG A 545 -47.03 -31.65 36.21
N PRO A 546 -47.58 -31.85 35.00
CA PRO A 546 -48.95 -31.48 34.73
C PRO A 546 -49.80 -32.29 35.69
N ALA A 547 -50.64 -31.61 36.47
CA ALA A 547 -51.54 -32.22 37.42
C ALA A 547 -52.62 -33.03 36.66
N ALA A 548 -52.32 -34.28 36.32
CA ALA A 548 -53.32 -35.24 35.90
C ALA A 548 -52.92 -36.63 36.38
N GLY A 549 -53.68 -37.15 37.36
CA GLY A 549 -53.73 -38.59 37.62
C GLY A 549 -52.86 -39.15 38.74
N ALA A 550 -52.53 -38.40 39.79
CA ALA A 550 -52.07 -39.00 41.04
C ALA A 550 -53.21 -38.98 42.06
N ARG A 551 -53.75 -40.17 42.33
CA ARG A 551 -54.77 -40.47 43.35
C ARG A 551 -54.53 -39.63 44.61
N ALA A 552 -55.55 -38.86 44.98
CA ALA A 552 -55.57 -37.96 46.12
C ALA A 552 -55.13 -38.69 47.40
N ARG A 553 -53.93 -38.35 47.87
CA ARG A 553 -53.60 -38.36 49.29
C ARG A 553 -53.75 -36.90 49.73
N PRO A 554 -54.71 -36.58 50.62
CA PRO A 554 -54.82 -35.23 51.12
C PRO A 554 -53.76 -35.08 52.20
N ASP A 555 -52.71 -34.30 51.94
CA ASP A 555 -52.01 -33.67 53.05
C ASP A 555 -52.15 -32.17 52.97
N ARG A 556 -52.47 -31.64 54.13
CA ARG A 556 -52.90 -30.29 54.41
C ARG A 556 -51.66 -29.45 54.61
N LEU A 557 -51.73 -28.20 54.16
CA LEU A 557 -51.25 -27.03 54.91
C LEU A 557 -51.68 -25.79 54.11
N GLY A 558 -52.98 -25.52 54.17
CA GLY A 558 -53.58 -24.25 53.80
C GLY A 558 -54.14 -23.62 55.06
N GLN A 559 -53.57 -22.49 55.46
CA GLN A 559 -53.93 -21.69 56.62
C GLN A 559 -55.42 -21.30 56.57
N GLY A 560 -56.16 -21.70 57.60
CA GLY A 560 -57.50 -21.20 57.90
C GLY A 560 -57.61 -21.02 59.41
N ILE A 561 -58.14 -19.89 59.86
CA ILE A 561 -58.42 -19.65 61.28
C ILE A 561 -59.52 -20.65 61.70
N HIS A 562 -59.16 -21.65 62.50
CA HIS A 562 -60.11 -22.65 62.99
C HIS A 562 -60.86 -22.14 64.21
N THR A 563 -62.17 -22.43 64.28
CA THR A 563 -62.96 -22.11 65.46
C THR A 563 -62.56 -23.02 66.65
N ALA A 564 -62.79 -22.58 67.89
CA ALA A 564 -62.45 -23.37 69.08
C ALA A 564 -63.15 -24.76 69.11
N ALA A 565 -64.31 -24.89 68.46
CA ALA A 565 -65.04 -26.16 68.33
C ALA A 565 -64.44 -27.09 67.25
N GLU A 566 -63.83 -26.54 66.21
CA GLU A 566 -63.13 -27.31 65.16
C GLU A 566 -61.78 -27.82 65.66
N LEU A 567 -61.03 -26.98 66.36
CA LEU A 567 -59.78 -27.39 67.02
C LEU A 567 -60.02 -28.52 68.02
N ARG A 568 -61.10 -28.45 68.82
CA ARG A 568 -61.44 -29.52 69.77
C ARG A 568 -61.83 -30.83 69.07
N ARG A 569 -62.54 -30.77 67.94
CA ARG A 569 -62.88 -31.95 67.15
C ARG A 569 -61.65 -32.59 66.51
N GLN A 570 -60.75 -31.76 65.97
CA GLN A 570 -59.47 -32.23 65.42
C GLN A 570 -58.57 -32.83 66.50
N GLU A 571 -58.53 -32.24 67.70
CA GLU A 571 -57.78 -32.78 68.84
C GLU A 571 -58.32 -34.15 69.27
N VAL A 572 -59.64 -34.31 69.42
CA VAL A 572 -60.26 -35.61 69.75
C VAL A 572 -59.96 -36.67 68.69
N ALA A 573 -60.07 -36.31 67.40
CA ALA A 573 -59.77 -37.24 66.31
C ALA A 573 -58.30 -37.68 66.32
N ASN A 574 -57.37 -36.75 66.52
CA ASN A 574 -55.94 -37.07 66.55
C ASN A 574 -55.57 -37.94 67.77
N LEU A 575 -56.13 -37.65 68.94
CA LEU A 575 -55.92 -38.46 70.15
C LEU A 575 -56.49 -39.88 70.02
N THR A 576 -57.63 -40.03 69.34
CA THR A 576 -58.26 -41.33 69.10
C THR A 576 -57.43 -42.18 68.13
N ALA A 577 -56.97 -41.59 67.02
CA ALA A 577 -56.10 -42.28 66.05
C ALA A 577 -54.78 -42.74 66.67
N ALA A 578 -54.17 -41.93 67.54
CA ALA A 578 -52.95 -42.32 68.26
C ALA A 578 -53.19 -43.47 69.25
N LEU A 579 -54.35 -43.51 69.90
CA LEU A 579 -54.71 -44.61 70.81
C LEU A 579 -55.04 -45.91 70.07
N GLU A 580 -55.68 -45.84 68.90
CA GLU A 580 -55.91 -46.99 68.02
C GLU A 580 -54.59 -47.58 67.52
N HIS A 581 -53.67 -46.73 67.07
CA HIS A 581 -52.37 -47.17 66.57
C HIS A 581 -51.51 -47.86 67.66
N CYS A 582 -51.65 -47.41 68.91
CA CYS A 582 -50.94 -47.96 70.06
C CYS A 582 -51.78 -48.97 70.88
N ASN A 583 -52.91 -49.45 70.35
CA ASN A 583 -53.80 -50.46 70.95
C ASN A 583 -54.16 -50.13 72.43
N GLY A 584 -54.49 -48.86 72.69
CA GLY A 584 -54.89 -48.35 74.01
C GLY A 584 -53.75 -48.11 75.01
N LYS A 585 -52.48 -48.35 74.66
CA LYS A 585 -51.32 -48.10 75.53
C LYS A 585 -50.94 -46.62 75.57
N ILE A 586 -50.91 -46.05 76.78
CA ILE A 586 -50.57 -44.65 77.03
C ILE A 586 -49.08 -44.45 77.34
N PHE A 587 -48.42 -45.42 77.99
CA PHE A 587 -47.05 -45.30 78.53
C PHE A 587 -46.08 -46.25 77.81
N GLY A 588 -44.82 -45.85 77.68
CA GLY A 588 -43.74 -46.62 77.02
C GLY A 588 -43.25 -46.00 75.73
N ALA A 589 -42.15 -46.53 75.17
CA ALA A 589 -41.60 -46.08 73.88
C ALA A 589 -42.60 -46.27 72.73
N ASP A 590 -43.43 -47.31 72.81
CA ASP A 590 -44.49 -47.60 71.81
C ASP A 590 -45.88 -47.10 72.25
N GLY A 591 -45.94 -46.19 73.24
CA GLY A 591 -47.19 -45.66 73.78
C GLY A 591 -47.68 -44.40 73.04
N ALA A 592 -49.00 -44.18 73.03
CA ALA A 592 -49.62 -43.05 72.33
C ALA A 592 -49.09 -41.67 72.80
N ALA A 593 -48.63 -41.55 74.05
CA ALA A 593 -48.03 -40.32 74.56
C ALA A 593 -46.67 -40.02 73.90
N HIS A 594 -45.89 -41.05 73.60
CA HIS A 594 -44.62 -40.91 72.90
C HIS A 594 -44.85 -40.52 71.44
N LEU A 595 -45.80 -41.18 70.76
CA LEU A 595 -46.20 -40.85 69.39
C LEU A 595 -46.68 -39.40 69.24
N LEU A 596 -47.41 -38.90 70.23
CA LEU A 596 -47.94 -37.53 70.27
C LEU A 596 -46.97 -36.51 70.89
N ALA A 597 -45.76 -36.93 71.25
CA ALA A 597 -44.72 -36.09 71.87
C ALA A 597 -45.18 -35.32 73.12
N ILE A 598 -46.02 -35.91 73.97
CA ILE A 598 -46.50 -35.32 75.23
C ILE A 598 -46.24 -36.24 76.43
N LYS A 599 -46.16 -35.67 77.64
CA LYS A 599 -45.97 -36.48 78.84
C LYS A 599 -47.17 -37.43 79.03
N PRO A 600 -46.96 -38.70 79.39
CA PRO A 600 -48.06 -39.66 79.58
C PRO A 600 -49.12 -39.22 80.60
N THR A 601 -48.71 -38.51 81.66
CA THR A 601 -49.62 -37.93 82.66
C THR A 601 -50.50 -36.82 82.08
N THR A 602 -49.97 -36.03 81.13
CA THR A 602 -50.72 -34.99 80.40
C THR A 602 -51.73 -35.61 79.44
N LEU A 603 -51.35 -36.68 78.72
CA LEU A 603 -52.27 -37.42 77.85
C LEU A 603 -53.42 -38.03 78.66
N ALA A 604 -53.14 -38.68 79.79
CA ALA A 604 -54.16 -39.28 80.66
C ALA A 604 -55.17 -38.25 81.19
N SER A 605 -54.71 -37.06 81.58
CA SER A 605 -55.60 -35.96 82.02
C SER A 605 -56.48 -35.42 80.89
N ARG A 606 -55.93 -35.26 79.67
CA ARG A 606 -56.69 -34.81 78.49
C ARG A 606 -57.76 -35.81 78.06
N LEU A 607 -57.47 -37.11 78.07
CA LEU A 607 -58.44 -38.16 77.74
C LEU A 607 -59.63 -38.15 78.71
N LYS A 608 -59.37 -37.97 80.01
CA LYS A 608 -60.42 -37.87 81.04
C LYS A 608 -61.29 -36.62 80.85
N LYS A 609 -60.68 -35.48 80.49
CA LYS A 609 -61.40 -34.22 80.24
C LYS A 609 -62.24 -34.24 78.96
N LEU A 610 -61.84 -35.04 77.97
CA LEU A 610 -62.51 -35.21 76.68
C LEU A 610 -63.45 -36.43 76.62
N GLY A 611 -63.56 -37.20 77.71
CA GLY A 611 -64.48 -38.35 77.81
C GLY A 611 -64.07 -39.57 76.98
N ILE A 612 -62.79 -39.70 76.62
CA ILE A 612 -62.29 -40.79 75.76
C ILE A 612 -61.84 -41.98 76.63
N ASN A 613 -62.53 -43.12 76.52
CA ASN A 613 -62.20 -44.32 77.27
C ASN A 613 -61.18 -45.21 76.53
N ARG A 614 -59.97 -45.29 77.06
CA ARG A 614 -58.87 -46.09 76.48
C ARG A 614 -59.17 -47.59 76.37
N HIS A 615 -60.08 -48.12 77.19
CA HIS A 615 -60.42 -49.55 77.19
C HIS A 615 -61.20 -49.99 75.94
N HIS A 616 -61.74 -49.05 75.17
CA HIS A 616 -62.39 -49.35 73.89
C HIS A 616 -61.38 -49.66 72.77
N PHE A 617 -60.10 -49.38 72.99
CA PHE A 617 -59.04 -49.50 71.97
C PHE A 617 -58.03 -50.61 72.29
N VAL A 618 -58.31 -51.43 73.31
CA VAL A 618 -57.51 -52.60 73.65
C VAL A 618 -58.19 -53.81 73.03
N SER A 619 -57.61 -54.34 71.96
CA SER A 619 -58.03 -55.64 71.42
C SER A 619 -57.65 -56.73 72.44
N GLY A 620 -58.63 -57.56 72.85
CA GLY A 620 -58.44 -58.65 73.80
C GLY A 620 -57.46 -59.72 73.34
#